data_AF-A0A4R4LMK6-F1
#
_entry.id   AF-A0A4R4LMK6-F1
#
_cell.length_a   1.000
_cell.length_b   1.000
_cell.length_c   1.000
_cell.angle_alpha   90.00
_cell.angle_beta   90.00
_cell.angle_gamma   90.00
#
_symmetry.space_group_name_H-M   'P 1'
#
loop_
_entity.id
_entity.type
_entity.pdbx_description
1 polymer ?
#
loop_
_entity_poly.entity_id
_entity_poly.type
_entity_poly.pdbx_seq_one_letter_code
_entity_poly.pdbx_strand_id
1 'polypeptide(L)'
;MRDGQLVTVRALAAMPGVTDGEVRHGVEWTPRLATLVDAGRYEVLDGGDVDQPETAAAEPATAVAGDVDGEEPPPEKRSRRR
;
A
#
# COMPACT_ATOMS: atom_id res chain seq x y z
N MET A 1 1.21 21.58 -2.45
CA MET A 1 1.10 20.49 -1.45
C MET A 1 0.67 21.06 -0.12
N ARG A 2 -0.12 20.31 0.65
CA ARG A 2 -0.65 20.76 1.95
C ARG A 2 0.16 20.13 3.08
N ASP A 3 0.29 20.84 4.20
CA ASP A 3 0.93 20.30 5.40
C ASP A 3 0.23 19.01 5.86
N GLY A 4 1.00 17.99 6.24
CA GLY A 4 0.50 16.68 6.63
C GLY A 4 0.11 15.74 5.47
N GLN A 5 0.26 16.17 4.22
CA GLN A 5 0.02 15.31 3.07
C GLN A 5 1.14 14.27 2.91
N LEU A 6 0.82 13.00 2.73
CA LEU A 6 1.81 11.96 2.44
C LEU A 6 2.25 12.03 0.97
N VAL A 7 3.57 12.00 0.75
CA VAL A 7 4.17 12.11 -0.59
C VAL A 7 5.29 11.08 -0.79
N THR A 8 5.62 10.81 -2.05
CA THR A 8 6.83 10.05 -2.39
C THR A 8 7.93 11.01 -2.84
N VAL A 9 9.10 10.91 -2.21
CA VAL A 9 10.26 11.75 -2.53
C VAL A 9 11.48 10.91 -2.89
N ARG A 10 12.35 11.47 -3.72
CA ARG A 10 13.65 10.92 -4.10
C ARG A 10 14.76 11.86 -3.65
N ALA A 11 15.79 11.34 -3.00
CA ALA A 11 16.97 12.13 -2.66
C ALA A 11 17.80 12.40 -3.93
N LEU A 12 18.14 13.66 -4.16
CA LEU A 12 19.01 14.08 -5.28
C LEU A 12 20.48 14.21 -4.87
N ALA A 13 20.77 14.06 -3.58
CA ALA A 13 22.12 14.08 -3.02
C ALA A 13 22.20 13.18 -1.79
N ALA A 14 23.36 12.53 -1.59
CA ALA A 14 23.65 11.80 -0.35
C ALA A 14 23.63 12.73 0.88
N MET A 15 22.97 12.27 1.95
CA MET A 15 22.86 12.96 3.24
C MET A 15 23.09 11.95 4.38
N PRO A 16 23.34 12.42 5.63
CA PRO A 16 23.45 11.51 6.77
C PRO A 16 22.20 10.63 6.90
N GLY A 17 22.37 9.32 6.69
CA GLY A 17 21.28 8.34 6.73
C GLY A 17 20.34 8.37 5.51
N VAL A 18 20.74 8.97 4.39
CA VAL A 18 19.99 8.96 3.13
C VAL A 18 20.96 8.76 1.97
N THR A 19 20.76 7.71 1.20
CA THR A 19 21.60 7.43 0.03
C THR A 19 21.25 8.36 -1.12
N ASP A 20 22.22 8.69 -1.98
CA ASP A 20 21.94 9.38 -3.24
C ASP A 20 20.94 8.57 -4.09
N GLY A 21 19.91 9.22 -4.62
CA GLY A 21 18.86 8.57 -5.39
C GLY A 21 17.84 7.77 -4.57
N GLU A 22 17.94 7.73 -3.23
CA GLU A 22 17.04 6.97 -2.36
C GLU A 22 15.60 7.47 -2.45
N VAL A 23 14.65 6.56 -2.70
CA VAL A 23 13.23 6.87 -2.76
C VAL A 23 12.57 6.52 -1.43
N ARG A 24 11.80 7.46 -0.88
CA ARG A 24 11.01 7.30 0.35
C ARG A 24 9.54 7.56 0.07
N HIS A 25 8.71 6.60 0.43
CA HIS A 25 7.26 6.66 0.30
C HIS A 25 6.62 7.08 1.62
N GLY A 26 5.43 7.69 1.54
CA GLY A 26 4.66 8.06 2.72
C GLY A 26 5.35 9.09 3.63
N VAL A 27 6.14 9.98 3.04
CA VAL A 27 6.80 11.05 3.79
C VAL A 27 5.81 12.19 3.97
N GLU A 28 5.62 12.66 5.19
CA GLU A 28 4.76 13.81 5.46
C GLU A 28 5.32 15.09 4.84
N TRP A 29 4.45 15.79 4.11
CA TRP A 29 4.72 17.12 3.62
C TRP A 29 4.73 18.10 4.77
N THR A 30 5.90 18.67 5.03
CA THR A 30 6.14 19.65 6.10
C THR A 30 6.86 20.87 5.52
N PRO A 31 6.90 22.02 6.23
CA PRO A 31 7.64 23.20 5.76
C PRO A 31 9.13 22.90 5.59
N ARG A 32 9.68 22.01 6.44
CA ARG A 32 11.06 21.55 6.33
C ARG A 32 11.29 20.74 5.06
N LEU A 33 10.39 19.82 4.72
CA LEU A 33 10.49 19.06 3.48
C LEU A 33 10.40 20.00 2.26
N ALA A 34 9.50 20.99 2.31
CA ALA A 34 9.38 22.00 1.26
C ALA A 34 10.70 22.77 1.05
N THR A 35 11.38 23.22 2.12
CA THR A 35 12.70 23.86 2.01
C THR A 35 13.75 22.93 1.40
N LEU A 36 13.72 21.64 1.72
CA LEU A 36 14.69 20.69 1.18
C LEU A 36 14.45 20.38 -0.31
N VAL A 37 13.18 20.34 -0.73
CA VAL A 37 12.79 20.23 -2.13
C VAL A 37 13.20 21.51 -2.90
N ASP A 38 12.93 22.69 -2.34
CA ASP A 38 13.32 23.99 -2.91
C ASP A 38 14.85 24.12 -3.05
N ALA A 39 15.59 23.64 -2.06
CA ALA A 39 17.06 23.58 -2.09
C ALA A 39 17.62 22.49 -3.03
N GLY A 40 16.78 21.78 -3.78
CA GLY A 40 17.19 20.74 -4.72
C GLY A 40 17.80 19.50 -4.06
N ARG A 41 17.48 19.24 -2.78
CA ARG A 41 17.96 18.04 -2.05
C ARG A 41 17.05 16.84 -2.23
N TYR A 42 15.76 17.09 -2.46
CA TYR A 42 14.78 16.07 -2.79
C TYR A 42 13.97 16.48 -4.01
N GLU A 43 13.53 15.48 -4.76
CA GLU A 43 12.55 15.58 -5.82
C GLU A 43 11.27 14.89 -5.37
N VAL A 44 10.11 15.52 -5.60
CA VAL A 44 8.82 14.88 -5.37
C VAL A 44 8.47 14.04 -6.59
N LEU A 45 8.31 12.74 -6.41
CA LEU A 45 7.94 11.82 -7.49
C LEU A 45 6.43 11.67 -7.64
N ASP A 46 5.72 11.62 -6.51
CA ASP A 46 4.27 11.57 -6.50
C ASP A 46 3.73 12.45 -5.36
N GLY A 47 2.78 13.30 -5.74
CA GLY A 47 2.18 14.31 -4.88
C GLY A 47 0.67 14.17 -4.74
N GLY A 48 0.12 13.00 -5.03
CA GLY A 48 -1.31 12.75 -5.02
C GLY A 48 -1.57 11.27 -4.84
N ASP A 49 -2.05 10.91 -3.66
CA ASP A 49 -2.42 9.54 -3.31
C ASP A 49 -1.28 8.54 -3.54
N VAL A 50 -0.31 8.54 -2.61
CA VAL A 50 -0.07 7.25 -1.96
C VAL A 50 -1.37 6.89 -1.25
N ASP A 51 -2.32 6.36 -2.03
CA ASP A 51 -3.31 5.39 -1.62
C ASP A 51 -2.47 4.41 -0.81
N GLN A 52 -2.41 4.66 0.49
CA GLN A 52 -1.86 3.76 1.47
C GLN A 52 -2.43 2.42 1.02
N PRO A 53 -1.62 1.42 0.61
CA PRO A 53 -2.21 0.13 0.30
C PRO A 53 -3.03 -0.17 1.52
N GLU A 54 -4.34 -0.21 1.34
CA GLU A 54 -5.32 -0.54 2.34
C GLU A 54 -4.66 -1.65 3.12
N THR A 55 -4.16 -1.30 4.32
CA THR A 55 -3.58 -2.27 5.22
C THR A 55 -4.75 -3.17 5.46
N ALA A 56 -4.74 -4.31 4.76
CA ALA A 56 -5.80 -5.28 4.62
C ALA A 56 -6.88 -4.98 5.65
N ALA A 57 -7.87 -4.19 5.24
CA ALA A 57 -9.04 -4.01 6.05
C ALA A 57 -9.50 -5.43 6.31
N ALA A 58 -9.41 -5.83 7.58
CA ALA A 58 -9.89 -7.09 8.07
C ALA A 58 -11.18 -7.40 7.32
N GLU A 59 -11.19 -8.55 6.63
CA GLU A 59 -12.31 -9.01 5.82
C GLU A 59 -13.60 -8.66 6.58
N PRO A 60 -14.52 -7.88 5.99
CA PRO A 60 -15.76 -7.56 6.68
C PRO A 60 -16.43 -8.89 6.97
N ALA A 61 -16.62 -9.16 8.26
CA ALA A 61 -17.32 -10.32 8.77
C ALA A 61 -18.52 -10.63 7.88
N THR A 62 -18.38 -11.64 7.03
CA THR A 62 -19.49 -12.24 6.32
C THR A 62 -20.31 -12.90 7.42
N ALA A 63 -21.33 -12.19 7.89
CA ALA A 63 -22.43 -12.77 8.62
C ALA A 63 -23.11 -13.79 7.70
N VAL A 64 -22.56 -15.00 7.64
CA VAL A 64 -23.26 -16.19 7.21
C VAL A 64 -23.68 -16.88 8.50
N ALA A 65 -24.92 -16.60 8.90
CA ALA A 65 -25.65 -17.49 9.78
C ALA A 65 -25.83 -18.84 9.07
N GLY A 66 -25.54 -19.93 9.79
CA GLY A 66 -25.57 -21.32 9.33
C GLY A 66 -24.17 -21.93 9.45
N ASP A 67 -23.77 -22.51 10.58
CA ASP A 67 -24.27 -23.78 11.16
C ASP A 67 -24.31 -24.90 10.10
N VAL A 68 -23.75 -26.07 10.45
CA VAL A 68 -23.54 -27.31 9.66
C VAL A 68 -22.17 -27.33 8.98
N ASP A 69 -21.08 -27.76 9.64
CA ASP A 69 -20.78 -29.13 10.10
C ASP A 69 -21.20 -30.20 9.10
N GLY A 70 -20.24 -30.80 8.41
CA GLY A 70 -20.48 -32.08 7.74
C GLY A 70 -20.17 -32.12 6.25
N GLU A 71 -19.07 -32.79 5.97
CA GLU A 71 -19.06 -33.91 5.01
C GLU A 71 -19.03 -33.58 3.51
N GLU A 72 -17.81 -33.64 3.00
CA GLU A 72 -17.45 -33.94 1.61
C GLU A 72 -18.29 -35.08 1.02
N PRO A 73 -18.99 -34.87 -0.12
CA PRO A 73 -19.35 -35.96 -1.01
C PRO A 73 -18.37 -36.02 -2.20
N PRO A 74 -17.93 -37.23 -2.60
CA PRO A 74 -16.93 -37.41 -3.65
C PRO A 74 -17.48 -37.08 -5.06
N PRO A 75 -16.62 -36.79 -6.05
CA PRO A 75 -17.05 -36.37 -7.37
C PRO A 75 -17.69 -37.51 -8.17
N GLU A 76 -18.91 -37.22 -8.63
CA GLU A 76 -19.70 -37.95 -9.61
C GLU A 76 -18.87 -38.32 -10.85
N LYS A 77 -18.65 -39.62 -11.07
CA LYS A 77 -18.19 -40.17 -12.36
C LYS A 77 -19.29 -41.01 -13.01
N ARG A 78 -20.01 -40.35 -13.91
CA ARG A 78 -20.57 -40.86 -15.18
C ARG A 78 -20.15 -42.29 -15.58
N SER A 79 -21.15 -43.16 -15.82
CA SER A 79 -21.36 -43.95 -17.07
C SER A 79 -21.98 -45.33 -16.75
N ARG A 80 -23.24 -45.61 -17.11
CA ARG A 80 -23.79 -46.06 -18.42
C ARG A 80 -23.73 -47.59 -18.61
N ARG A 81 -24.92 -48.20 -18.70
CA ARG A 81 -25.26 -49.55 -19.24
C ARG A 81 -24.68 -50.74 -18.44
N ARG A 82 -25.44 -51.78 -18.11
CA ARG A 82 -26.43 -52.50 -18.92
C ARG A 82 -27.30 -53.37 -17.99
#